data_AF-A0A2I2F6M7-F1
#
_entry.id   AF-A0A2I2F6M7-F1
#
_cell.length_a   1.000
_cell.length_b   1.000
_cell.length_c   1.000
_cell.angle_alpha   90.00
_cell.angle_beta   90.00
_cell.angle_gamma   90.00
#
_symmetry.space_group_name_H-M   'P 1'
#
loop_
_entity.id
_entity.type
_entity.pdbx_description
1 polymer ?
#
loop_
_entity_poly.entity_id
_entity_poly.type
_entity_poly.pdbx_seq_one_letter_code
_entity_poly.pdbx_strand_id
1 'polypeptide(L)'
;MTEPIRLRQIAFLVHDLPQAERQITKILNTEVINREPEVAEFGLRNILVPLGGDIIEVLSPIDPITPTAASRLLHKRGRDGGYMLIMQVGDTAARTQLIEEQKLATVVLRQRASEGDGSSGSVDPAIEYTVICRHSNSTLASLRSRLSYLLA
;
A
#
# COMPACT_ATOMS: atom_id res chain seq x y z
N MET A 1 -23.79 4.45 -12.07
CA MET A 1 -23.40 4.03 -10.71
C MET A 1 -21.89 3.97 -10.68
N THR A 2 -21.23 4.55 -9.69
CA THR A 2 -19.77 4.44 -9.54
C THR A 2 -19.41 3.00 -9.20
N GLU A 3 -18.47 2.41 -9.92
CA GLU A 3 -17.99 1.06 -9.62
C GLU A 3 -17.41 0.98 -8.20
N PRO A 4 -17.59 -0.17 -7.51
CA PRO A 4 -17.10 -0.35 -6.15
C PRO A 4 -15.57 -0.29 -6.10
N ILE A 5 -15.04 0.34 -5.04
CA ILE A 5 -13.60 0.33 -4.74
C ILE A 5 -13.29 -0.95 -3.96
N ARG A 6 -12.22 -1.65 -4.33
CA ARG A 6 -11.75 -2.84 -3.63
C ARG A 6 -10.39 -2.60 -2.98
N LEU A 7 -10.19 -3.07 -1.75
CA LEU A 7 -8.86 -3.12 -1.15
C LEU A 7 -8.05 -4.20 -1.86
N ARG A 8 -6.89 -3.86 -2.41
CA ARG A 8 -6.04 -4.79 -3.16
C ARG A 8 -4.77 -5.16 -2.41
N GLN A 9 -4.21 -4.21 -1.68
CA GLN A 9 -2.99 -4.44 -0.90
C GLN A 9 -2.91 -3.59 0.35
N ILE A 10 -2.40 -4.21 1.42
CA ILE A 10 -2.08 -3.57 2.69
C ILE A 10 -0.56 -3.55 2.81
N ALA A 11 0.01 -2.35 2.87
CA ALA A 11 1.45 -2.16 3.02
C ALA A 11 1.82 -1.86 4.48
N PHE A 12 2.80 -2.59 5.00
CA PHE A 12 3.44 -2.35 6.29
C PHE A 12 4.84 -1.80 6.09
N LEU A 13 5.28 -0.93 7.00
CA LEU A 13 6.65 -0.44 7.06
C LEU A 13 7.29 -0.93 8.36
N VAL A 14 8.42 -1.59 8.22
CA VAL A 14 9.13 -2.26 9.33
C VAL A 14 10.61 -1.84 9.37
N HIS A 15 11.23 -1.99 10.53
CA HIS A 15 12.68 -1.81 10.68
C HIS A 15 13.47 -3.02 10.19
N ASP A 16 13.00 -4.24 10.46
CA ASP A 16 13.66 -5.50 10.13
C ASP A 16 12.80 -6.35 9.19
N LEU A 17 13.08 -6.22 7.88
CA LEU A 17 12.37 -6.98 6.85
C LEU A 17 12.57 -8.50 6.98
N PRO A 18 13.79 -9.05 7.17
CA PRO A 18 13.97 -10.48 7.44
C PRO A 18 13.16 -11.01 8.62
N GLN A 19 13.07 -10.26 9.73
CA GLN A 19 12.25 -10.66 10.88
C GLN A 19 10.77 -10.67 10.52
N ALA A 20 10.28 -9.60 9.89
CA ALA A 20 8.89 -9.49 9.46
C ALA A 20 8.51 -10.60 8.47
N GLU A 21 9.40 -10.92 7.52
CA GLU A 21 9.24 -12.03 6.57
C GLU A 21 8.99 -13.36 7.30
N ARG A 22 9.87 -13.72 8.24
CA ARG A 22 9.73 -14.96 9.02
C ARG A 22 8.44 -15.00 9.82
N GLN A 23 8.01 -13.88 10.37
CA GLN A 23 6.79 -13.80 11.17
C GLN A 23 5.55 -13.94 10.30
N ILE A 24 5.45 -13.16 9.21
CA ILE A 24 4.24 -13.10 8.41
C ILE A 24 4.01 -14.39 7.62
N THR A 25 5.07 -14.98 7.05
CA THR A 25 5.00 -16.27 6.35
C THR A 25 4.58 -17.40 7.29
N LYS A 26 5.10 -17.40 8.53
CA LYS A 26 4.69 -18.36 9.57
C LYS A 26 3.25 -18.19 10.02
N ILE A 27 2.80 -16.96 10.27
CA ILE A 27 1.45 -16.68 10.78
C ILE A 27 0.39 -17.01 9.73
N LEU A 28 0.62 -16.60 8.49
CA LEU A 28 -0.33 -16.79 7.40
C LEU A 28 -0.16 -18.17 6.72
N ASN A 29 0.84 -18.95 7.13
CA ASN A 29 1.19 -20.24 6.56
C ASN A 29 1.31 -20.19 5.02
N THR A 30 2.18 -19.29 4.57
CA THR A 30 2.40 -18.97 3.15
C THR A 30 3.87 -18.61 2.91
N GLU A 31 4.26 -18.41 1.66
CA GLU A 31 5.58 -17.94 1.25
C GLU A 31 5.57 -16.54 0.65
N VAL A 32 6.77 -15.99 0.44
CA VAL A 32 6.96 -14.75 -0.30
C VAL A 32 6.79 -15.04 -1.80
N ILE A 33 5.85 -14.35 -2.43
CA ILE A 33 5.53 -14.54 -3.86
C ILE A 33 6.33 -13.62 -4.77
N ASN A 34 6.81 -12.47 -4.26
CA ASN A 34 7.63 -11.55 -5.04
C ASN A 34 8.49 -10.63 -4.16
N ARG A 35 9.56 -10.09 -4.74
CA ARG A 35 10.39 -8.98 -4.23
C ARG A 35 10.60 -8.01 -5.39
N GLU A 36 10.08 -6.80 -5.29
CA GLU A 36 10.04 -5.84 -6.40
C GLU A 36 11.28 -4.95 -6.36
N PRO A 37 12.22 -5.07 -7.31
CA PRO A 37 13.41 -4.22 -7.34
C PRO A 37 13.08 -2.75 -7.58
N GLU A 38 11.93 -2.45 -8.20
CA GLU A 38 11.47 -1.11 -8.56
C GLU A 38 11.30 -0.23 -7.31
N VAL A 39 10.96 -0.80 -6.16
CA VAL A 39 10.80 -0.01 -4.92
C VAL A 39 12.11 0.59 -4.41
N ALA A 40 13.26 0.15 -4.95
CA ALA A 40 14.57 0.72 -4.65
C ALA A 40 14.68 2.19 -5.09
N GLU A 41 13.91 2.64 -6.10
CA GLU A 41 13.88 4.06 -6.51
C GLU A 41 13.39 4.98 -5.38
N PHE A 42 12.60 4.43 -4.45
CA PHE A 42 12.12 5.11 -3.25
C PHE A 42 13.02 4.90 -2.03
N GLY A 43 14.17 4.24 -2.20
CA GLY A 43 15.08 3.83 -1.14
C GLY A 43 14.50 2.73 -0.24
N LEU A 44 13.63 1.88 -0.81
CA LEU A 44 12.94 0.80 -0.10
C LEU A 44 13.25 -0.56 -0.71
N ARG A 45 13.14 -1.59 0.11
CA ARG A 45 13.07 -3.00 -0.31
C ARG A 45 11.76 -3.58 0.22
N ASN A 46 11.16 -4.50 -0.51
CA ASN A 46 9.91 -5.11 -0.10
C ASN A 46 9.91 -6.66 -0.21
N ILE A 47 8.86 -7.24 0.36
CA ILE A 47 8.37 -8.58 0.05
C ILE A 47 6.85 -8.48 -0.17
N LEU A 48 6.33 -9.31 -1.07
CA LEU A 48 4.89 -9.51 -1.25
C LEU A 48 4.49 -10.90 -0.77
N VAL A 49 3.38 -10.96 -0.05
CA VAL A 49 2.82 -12.18 0.55
C VAL A 49 1.34 -12.27 0.19
N PRO A 50 0.82 -13.42 -0.26
CA PRO A 50 -0.57 -13.53 -0.69
C PRO A 50 -1.54 -13.56 0.49
N LEU A 51 -2.74 -13.04 0.27
CA LEU A 51 -3.85 -13.04 1.20
C LEU A 51 -5.16 -13.28 0.45
N GLY A 52 -5.45 -14.54 0.08
CA GLY A 52 -6.76 -14.94 -0.44
C GLY A 52 -7.23 -14.18 -1.70
N GLY A 53 -6.30 -13.80 -2.58
CA GLY A 53 -6.56 -12.98 -3.78
C GLY A 53 -6.06 -11.54 -3.67
N ASP A 54 -5.69 -11.09 -2.47
CA ASP A 54 -5.03 -9.82 -2.20
C ASP A 54 -3.58 -10.00 -1.79
N ILE A 55 -2.88 -8.88 -1.56
CA ILE A 55 -1.46 -8.88 -1.23
C ILE A 55 -1.23 -8.14 0.10
N ILE A 56 -0.37 -8.72 0.94
CA ILE A 56 0.31 -7.97 1.98
C ILE A 56 1.70 -7.62 1.47
N GLU A 57 2.00 -6.32 1.49
CA GLU A 57 3.34 -5.83 1.21
C GLU A 57 4.02 -5.44 2.52
N VAL A 58 5.27 -5.86 2.68
CA VAL A 58 6.11 -5.40 3.79
C VAL A 58 7.33 -4.70 3.22
N LEU A 59 7.49 -3.43 3.56
CA LEU A 59 8.59 -2.59 3.13
C LEU A 59 9.54 -2.29 4.29
N SER A 60 10.81 -2.08 3.94
CA SER A 60 11.84 -1.58 4.85
C SER A 60 12.73 -0.59 4.09
N PRO A 61 13.20 0.50 4.73
CA PRO A 61 14.29 1.31 4.18
C PRO A 61 15.49 0.42 3.84
N ILE A 62 16.13 0.67 2.70
CA ILE A 62 17.39 0.01 2.32
C ILE A 62 18.53 0.56 3.17
N ASP A 63 18.64 1.89 3.24
CA ASP A 63 19.65 2.59 4.02
C ASP A 63 18.99 3.30 5.22
N PRO A 64 19.41 2.97 6.47
CA PRO A 64 18.93 3.65 7.67
C PRO A 64 19.31 5.14 7.74
N ILE A 65 20.38 5.55 7.06
CA ILE A 65 20.99 6.87 7.19
C ILE A 65 20.40 7.86 6.17
N THR A 66 20.16 7.41 4.93
CA THR A 66 19.55 8.25 3.89
C THR A 66 18.06 8.53 4.19
N PRO A 67 17.65 9.80 4.40
CA PRO A 67 16.29 10.11 4.82
C PRO A 67 15.28 10.05 3.67
N THR A 68 14.48 8.99 3.60
CA THR A 68 13.33 8.83 2.72
C THR A 68 12.02 9.25 3.40
N ALA A 69 10.92 9.36 2.65
CA ALA A 69 9.61 9.61 3.24
C ALA A 69 9.19 8.51 4.23
N ALA A 70 9.51 7.25 3.89
CA ALA A 70 9.27 6.09 4.73
C ALA A 70 10.17 6.10 5.98
N SER A 71 11.48 6.33 5.86
CA SER A 71 12.37 6.32 7.03
C SER A 71 12.02 7.44 8.02
N ARG A 72 11.63 8.63 7.53
CA ARG A 72 11.10 9.70 8.39
C ARG A 72 9.81 9.30 9.13
N LEU A 73 8.90 8.60 8.45
CA LEU A 73 7.67 8.11 9.09
C LEU A 73 7.97 7.08 10.16
N LEU A 74 8.84 6.11 9.86
CA LEU A 74 9.21 5.04 10.75
C LEU A 74 9.89 5.59 12.01
N HIS A 75 10.86 6.51 11.84
CA HIS A 75 11.50 7.23 12.94
C HIS A 75 10.51 8.05 13.77
N LYS A 76 9.63 8.82 13.12
CA LYS A 76 8.60 9.61 13.82
C LYS A 76 7.64 8.72 14.63
N ARG A 77 7.35 7.52 14.14
CA ARG A 77 6.44 6.57 14.81
C ARG A 77 7.14 5.79 15.92
N GLY A 78 8.44 5.55 15.80
CA GLY A 78 9.25 4.79 16.76
C GLY A 78 8.91 3.30 16.84
N ARG A 79 8.13 2.77 15.89
CA ARG A 79 7.72 1.36 15.82
C ARG A 79 7.26 0.97 14.41
N ASP A 80 7.25 -0.33 14.15
CA ASP A 80 6.67 -0.93 12.95
C ASP A 80 5.17 -0.66 12.84
N GLY A 81 4.62 -0.68 11.62
CA GLY A 81 3.17 -0.70 11.43
C GLY A 81 2.71 -0.29 10.04
N GLY A 82 1.40 -0.09 9.88
CA GLY A 82 0.78 0.22 8.60
C GLY A 82 1.37 1.45 7.91
N TYR A 83 1.52 1.37 6.60
CA TYR A 83 2.12 2.42 5.77
C TYR A 83 1.13 2.97 4.76
N MET A 84 0.63 2.12 3.87
CA MET A 84 -0.28 2.50 2.79
C MET A 84 -1.38 1.46 2.61
N LEU A 85 -2.51 1.91 2.06
CA LEU A 85 -3.53 1.05 1.50
C LEU A 85 -3.56 1.30 0.00
N ILE A 86 -3.53 0.22 -0.76
CA ILE A 86 -3.59 0.23 -2.21
C ILE A 86 -4.97 -0.27 -2.59
N MET A 87 -5.73 0.62 -3.23
CA MET A 87 -7.12 0.39 -3.59
C MET A 87 -7.22 0.22 -5.10
N GLN A 88 -7.96 -0.79 -5.54
CA GLN A 88 -8.32 -1.03 -6.92
C GLN A 88 -9.62 -0.31 -7.25
N VAL A 89 -9.64 0.33 -8.42
CA VAL A 89 -10.82 1.00 -9.01
C VAL A 89 -10.89 0.66 -10.49
N GLY A 90 -12.10 0.47 -11.03
CA GLY A 90 -12.24 0.14 -12.46
C GLY A 90 -11.98 1.32 -13.40
N ASP A 91 -12.21 2.55 -12.95
CA ASP A 91 -11.86 3.77 -13.70
C ASP A 91 -11.05 4.75 -12.83
N THR A 92 -9.74 4.77 -13.06
CA THR A 92 -8.84 5.69 -12.36
C THR A 92 -8.97 7.14 -12.79
N ALA A 93 -9.37 7.43 -14.03
CA ALA A 93 -9.54 8.80 -14.49
C ALA A 93 -10.75 9.43 -13.79
N ALA A 94 -11.91 8.76 -13.85
CA ALA A 94 -13.12 9.19 -13.16
C ALA A 94 -12.89 9.27 -11.64
N ARG A 95 -12.16 8.31 -11.07
CA ARG A 95 -11.85 8.32 -9.64
C ARG A 95 -10.98 9.50 -9.24
N THR A 96 -9.94 9.77 -10.01
CA THR A 96 -9.03 10.88 -9.75
C THR A 96 -9.77 12.21 -9.84
N GLN A 97 -10.57 12.40 -10.89
CA GLN A 97 -11.39 13.60 -11.06
C GLN A 97 -12.30 13.82 -9.84
N LEU A 98 -12.98 12.78 -9.37
CA LEU A 98 -13.80 12.87 -8.16
C LEU A 98 -12.99 13.28 -6.92
N ILE A 99 -11.80 12.69 -6.72
CA ILE A 99 -10.92 13.00 -5.58
C ILE A 99 -10.51 14.48 -5.61
N GLU A 100 -10.16 14.99 -6.78
CA GLU A 100 -9.71 16.37 -6.99
C GLU A 100 -10.87 17.37 -6.83
N GLU A 101 -12.00 17.13 -7.50
CA GLU A 101 -13.21 17.97 -7.45
C GLU A 101 -13.76 18.08 -6.03
N GLN A 102 -13.84 16.95 -5.32
CA GLN A 102 -14.35 16.87 -3.96
C GLN A 102 -13.27 17.17 -2.90
N LYS A 103 -12.03 17.47 -3.33
CA LYS A 103 -10.88 17.79 -2.47
C LYS A 103 -10.65 16.76 -1.36
N LEU A 104 -10.81 15.48 -1.69
CA LEU A 104 -10.75 14.39 -0.71
C LEU A 104 -9.32 14.06 -0.29
N ALA A 105 -8.38 14.13 -1.23
CA ALA A 105 -6.96 13.85 -1.01
C ALA A 105 -6.09 14.47 -2.11
N THR A 106 -4.78 14.43 -1.92
CA THR A 106 -3.81 14.74 -2.98
C THR A 106 -3.44 13.45 -3.71
N VAL A 107 -3.62 13.43 -5.03
CA VAL A 107 -3.16 12.33 -5.90
C VAL A 107 -1.64 12.45 -6.08
N VAL A 108 -0.91 11.41 -5.67
CA VAL A 108 0.56 11.43 -5.65
C VAL A 108 1.14 10.64 -6.82
N LEU A 109 0.53 9.50 -7.15
CA LEU A 109 0.97 8.61 -8.22
C LEU A 109 -0.24 7.97 -8.89
N ARG A 110 -0.15 7.81 -10.20
CA ARG A 110 -1.05 6.98 -11.01
C ARG A 110 -0.20 5.90 -11.66
N GLN A 111 -0.44 4.65 -11.27
CA GLN A 111 0.28 3.51 -11.83
C GLN A 111 -0.69 2.59 -12.57
N ARG A 112 -0.29 2.18 -13.78
CA ARG A 112 -0.88 1.04 -14.49
C ARG A 112 -0.23 -0.21 -13.94
N ALA A 113 -1.00 -1.24 -13.61
CA ALA A 113 -0.40 -2.54 -13.35
C ALA A 113 0.34 -3.01 -14.62
N SER A 114 1.56 -3.49 -14.42
CA SER A 114 2.30 -4.26 -15.42
C SER A 114 1.61 -5.61 -15.59
N GLU A 115 1.45 -6.07 -16.83
CA GLU A 115 1.02 -7.43 -17.14
C GLU A 115 1.96 -8.42 -16.44
N GLY A 116 1.42 -9.21 -15.50
CA GLY A 116 2.13 -10.36 -14.95
C GLY A 116 2.36 -11.37 -16.07
N ASP A 117 3.62 -11.75 -16.28
CA ASP A 117 3.99 -12.74 -17.28
C ASP A 117 3.26 -14.08 -17.02
N GLY A 118 2.76 -14.66 -18.10
CA GLY A 118 1.65 -15.60 -18.08
C GLY A 118 1.93 -16.94 -17.39
N SER A 119 1.01 -17.36 -16.53
CA SER A 119 0.66 -18.78 -16.42
C SER A 119 -0.85 -18.92 -16.27
N SER A 120 -1.39 -19.88 -17.02
CA SER A 120 -2.80 -20.02 -17.39
C SER A 120 -3.73 -20.23 -16.19
N GLY A 121 -4.41 -19.15 -15.79
CA GLY A 121 -5.66 -19.14 -15.04
C GLY A 121 -6.30 -17.80 -15.32
N SER A 122 -7.53 -17.78 -15.86
CA SER A 122 -8.27 -16.61 -16.33
C SER A 122 -7.93 -15.31 -15.58
N VAL A 123 -7.02 -14.51 -16.15
CA VAL A 123 -6.71 -13.17 -15.66
C VAL A 123 -7.83 -12.27 -16.13
N ASP A 124 -8.59 -11.73 -15.19
CA ASP A 124 -9.67 -10.78 -15.46
C ASP A 124 -9.08 -9.52 -16.13
N PRO A 125 -9.41 -9.21 -17.40
CA PRO A 125 -8.78 -8.14 -18.17
C PRO A 125 -9.22 -6.72 -17.75
N ALA A 126 -9.86 -6.56 -16.59
CA ALA A 126 -10.28 -5.28 -16.05
C ALA A 126 -9.09 -4.53 -15.42
N ILE A 127 -8.32 -3.90 -16.31
CA ILE A 127 -7.33 -2.84 -16.12
C ILE A 127 -7.13 -2.38 -14.65
N GLU A 128 -6.09 -2.89 -14.00
CA GLU A 128 -5.70 -2.50 -12.66
C GLU A 128 -5.00 -1.12 -12.68
N TYR A 129 -5.69 -0.10 -12.17
CA TYR A 129 -5.10 1.20 -11.93
C TYR A 129 -5.13 1.53 -10.44
N THR A 130 -3.97 1.90 -9.89
CA THR A 130 -3.84 2.31 -8.49
C THR A 130 -3.73 3.84 -8.40
N VAL A 131 -4.54 4.44 -7.52
CA VAL A 131 -4.41 5.85 -7.12
C VAL A 131 -3.86 5.92 -5.71
N ILE A 132 -2.61 6.36 -5.56
CA ILE A 132 -2.02 6.59 -4.25
C ILE A 132 -2.39 7.99 -3.80
N CYS A 133 -3.17 8.05 -2.72
CA CYS A 133 -3.67 9.30 -2.15
C CYS A 133 -2.98 9.60 -0.83
N ARG A 134 -2.52 10.85 -0.67
CA ARG A 134 -2.07 11.37 0.62
C ARG A 134 -3.13 12.27 1.22
N HIS A 135 -3.51 11.98 2.46
CA HIS A 135 -4.38 12.85 3.25
C HIS A 135 -3.54 13.85 4.05
N SER A 136 -4.09 15.05 4.23
CA SER A 136 -3.46 16.08 5.05
C SER A 136 -3.49 15.69 6.54
N ASN A 137 -2.58 16.25 7.34
CA ASN A 137 -2.56 16.01 8.79
C ASN A 137 -3.86 16.46 9.47
N SER A 138 -4.52 17.51 8.98
CA SER A 138 -5.81 17.96 9.52
C SER A 138 -6.94 16.99 9.20
N THR A 139 -6.97 16.41 8.00
CA THR A 139 -7.92 15.35 7.62
C THR A 139 -7.75 14.11 8.52
N LEU A 140 -6.51 13.67 8.74
CA LEU A 140 -6.21 12.52 9.60
C LEU A 140 -6.50 12.79 11.08
N ALA A 141 -6.27 14.01 11.57
CA ALA A 141 -6.62 14.41 12.93
C ALA A 141 -8.14 14.41 13.14
N SER A 142 -8.90 14.92 12.18
CA SER A 142 -10.37 14.87 12.19
C SER A 142 -10.89 13.43 12.21
N LEU A 143 -10.32 12.54 11.39
CA LEU A 143 -10.68 11.13 11.39
C LEU A 143 -10.39 10.45 12.73
N ARG A 144 -9.21 10.68 13.32
CA ARG A 144 -8.84 10.13 14.64
C ARG A 144 -9.79 10.59 15.74
N SER A 145 -10.18 11.87 15.71
CA SER A 145 -11.14 12.44 16.66
C SER A 145 -12.53 11.80 16.52
N ARG A 146 -12.94 11.46 15.29
CA ARG A 146 -14.25 10.84 15.02
C ARG A 146 -14.28 9.33 15.26
N LEU A 147 -13.14 8.66 15.09
CA LEU A 147 -13.01 7.21 15.26
C LEU A 147 -12.55 6.79 16.68
N SER A 148 -12.22 7.75 17.55
CA SER A 148 -11.85 7.48 18.94
C SER A 148 -12.92 6.71 19.71
N TYR A 149 -14.20 6.90 19.36
CA TYR A 149 -15.34 6.19 19.95
C TYR A 149 -15.52 4.74 19.47
N LEU A 150 -14.87 4.34 18.37
CA LEU A 150 -15.00 2.99 17.80
C LEU A 150 -13.94 2.01 18.31
N LEU A 151 -12.96 2.48 19.08
CA LEU A 151 -11.85 1.70 19.63
C LEU A 151 -11.84 1.68 21.17
N ALA A 152 -12.96 2.06 21.80
CA ALA A 152 -13.17 2.00 23.25
C ALA A 152 -13.97 0.76 23.64
#